data_AF-A0A4D4LY85-F1
#
_entry.id   AF-A0A4D4LY85-F1
#
_cell.length_a   1.000
_cell.length_b   1.000
_cell.length_c   1.000
_cell.angle_alpha   90.00
_cell.angle_beta   90.00
_cell.angle_gamma   90.00
#
_symmetry.space_group_name_H-M   'P 1'
#
loop_
_entity.id
_entity.type
_entity.pdbx_description
1 polymer ?
#
loop_
_entity_poly.entity_id
_entity_poly.type
_entity_poly.pdbx_seq_one_letter_code
_entity_poly.pdbx_strand_id
1 'polypeptide(L)'
;MGGAAGGVRRSRIAEYADTTVPETTPAGPVPEPPPERTDADDPARRRREAAALLGEFRRTAVLLPLSEDGAPLIAGSGGEVKLCPTS
;
A
#
# COMPACT_ATOMS: atom_id res chain seq x y z
N MET A 1 9.87 -40.00 13.46
CA MET A 1 8.49 -39.45 13.42
C MET A 1 8.64 -37.95 13.14
N GLY A 2 8.44 -37.54 11.89
CA GLY A 2 8.64 -36.16 11.46
C GLY A 2 7.40 -35.31 11.67
N GLY A 3 7.58 -34.03 11.99
CA GLY A 3 6.51 -33.05 12.12
C GLY A 3 7.12 -31.66 12.25
N ALA A 4 7.56 -31.10 11.13
CA ALA A 4 8.06 -29.74 11.06
C ALA A 4 6.93 -28.77 11.43
N ALA A 5 6.99 -28.19 12.63
CA ALA A 5 6.23 -26.99 12.98
C ALA A 5 6.85 -25.77 12.26
N GLY A 6 6.90 -25.83 10.93
CA GLY A 6 7.21 -24.69 10.09
C GLY A 6 5.96 -23.83 10.04
N GLY A 7 5.88 -22.82 10.91
CA GLY A 7 4.89 -21.76 10.78
C GLY A 7 4.94 -21.26 9.34
N VAL A 8 3.83 -21.38 8.62
CA VAL A 8 3.71 -20.96 7.23
C VAL A 8 4.25 -19.54 7.15
N ARG A 9 5.37 -19.35 6.43
CA ARG A 9 5.95 -18.03 6.17
C ARG A 9 4.91 -17.27 5.34
N ARG A 10 4.02 -16.55 6.02
CA ARG A 10 3.02 -15.70 5.37
C ARG A 10 3.78 -14.73 4.46
N SER A 11 3.31 -14.60 3.22
CA SER A 11 3.87 -13.62 2.30
C SER A 11 3.62 -12.21 2.86
N ARG A 12 4.55 -11.27 2.64
CA ARG A 12 4.35 -9.86 3.01
C ARG A 12 3.05 -9.30 2.46
N ILE A 13 2.62 -9.77 1.29
CA ILE A 13 1.35 -9.36 0.69
C ILE A 13 0.16 -9.80 1.55
N ALA A 14 0.20 -11.01 2.12
CA ALA A 14 -0.84 -11.48 3.06
C ALA A 14 -0.85 -10.66 4.37
N GLU A 15 0.33 -10.22 4.83
CA GLU A 15 0.46 -9.36 6.01
C GLU A 15 -0.19 -7.98 5.80
N TYR A 16 -0.06 -7.39 4.61
CA TYR A 16 -0.76 -6.14 4.28
C TYR A 16 -2.28 -6.31 4.14
N ALA A 17 -2.75 -7.46 3.67
CA ALA A 17 -4.17 -7.73 3.54
C ALA A 17 -4.87 -7.82 4.92
N ASP A 18 -4.23 -8.46 5.90
CA ASP A 18 -4.77 -8.60 7.26
C ASP A 18 -4.98 -7.25 7.96
N THR A 19 -4.11 -6.25 7.73
CA THR A 19 -4.24 -4.90 8.32
C THR A 19 -5.42 -4.09 7.75
N THR A 20 -5.96 -4.51 6.60
CA THR A 20 -7.13 -3.85 5.97
C THR A 20 -8.46 -4.49 6.35
N VAL A 21 -8.45 -5.57 7.14
CA VAL A 21 -9.68 -6.20 7.63
C VAL A 21 -10.20 -5.38 8.82
N PRO A 22 -11.36 -4.71 8.72
CA PRO A 22 -11.94 -4.01 9.85
C PRO A 22 -12.23 -5.01 10.97
N GLU A 23 -11.73 -4.69 12.17
CA GLU A 23 -11.90 -5.46 13.39
C GLU A 23 -13.41 -5.65 13.66
N THR A 24 -13.90 -6.88 13.50
CA THR A 24 -15.31 -7.22 13.78
C THR A 24 -15.52 -7.15 15.29
N THR A 25 -15.99 -6.00 15.74
CA THR A 25 -16.48 -5.76 17.10
C THR A 25 -17.73 -6.64 17.35
N PRO A 26 -17.89 -7.29 18.53
CA PRO A 26 -19.04 -8.16 18.77
C PRO A 26 -20.36 -7.39 18.72
N ALA A 27 -21.35 -8.05 18.12
CA ALA A 27 -22.63 -7.53 17.64
C ALA A 27 -23.46 -6.77 18.70
N GLY A 28 -23.49 -5.44 18.60
CA GLY A 28 -24.69 -4.63 18.89
C GLY A 28 -25.67 -4.69 17.70
N PRO A 29 -26.91 -4.15 17.83
CA PRO A 29 -27.93 -4.27 16.80
C PRO A 29 -27.38 -3.79 15.46
N VAL A 30 -27.36 -4.71 14.48
CA VAL A 30 -26.79 -4.50 13.14
C VAL A 30 -27.54 -3.33 12.49
N PRO A 31 -26.90 -2.16 12.30
CA PRO A 31 -27.47 -1.17 11.40
C PRO A 31 -27.50 -1.81 10.02
N GLU A 32 -28.67 -1.74 9.38
CA GLU A 32 -28.87 -2.20 8.00
C GLU A 32 -27.70 -1.68 7.13
N PRO A 33 -26.97 -2.58 6.42
CA PRO A 33 -25.81 -2.14 5.67
C PRO A 33 -26.28 -1.08 4.67
N PRO A 34 -25.61 0.09 4.61
CA PRO A 34 -25.90 1.06 3.57
C PRO A 34 -25.80 0.35 2.21
N PRO A 35 -26.64 0.69 1.23
CA PRO A 35 -26.63 0.01 -0.06
C PRO A 35 -25.20 -0.06 -0.55
N GLU A 36 -24.72 -1.29 -0.75
CA GLU A 36 -23.39 -1.54 -1.28
C GLU A 36 -23.25 -0.66 -2.52
N ARG A 37 -22.20 0.16 -2.56
CA ARG A 37 -21.95 1.11 -3.65
C ARG A 37 -21.70 0.31 -4.93
N THR A 38 -22.76 -0.14 -5.59
CA THR A 38 -22.74 -0.93 -6.83
C THR A 38 -22.07 -0.20 -7.97
N ASP A 39 -21.96 1.13 -7.86
CA ASP A 39 -21.17 1.90 -8.80
C ASP A 39 -19.70 1.44 -8.73
N ALA A 40 -19.13 1.17 -7.56
CA ALA A 40 -17.70 0.92 -7.35
C ALA A 40 -17.12 -0.28 -8.12
N ASP A 41 -17.91 -1.22 -8.64
CA ASP A 41 -17.43 -2.52 -9.15
C ASP A 41 -17.18 -2.62 -10.66
N ASP A 42 -17.26 -1.52 -11.43
CA ASP A 42 -16.79 -1.55 -12.82
C ASP A 42 -15.25 -1.49 -12.89
N PRO A 43 -14.55 -2.60 -13.22
CA PRO A 43 -13.10 -2.61 -13.33
C PRO A 43 -12.60 -1.69 -14.45
N ALA A 44 -13.40 -1.44 -15.49
CA ALA A 44 -13.05 -0.50 -16.54
C ALA A 44 -13.04 0.93 -16.01
N ARG A 45 -14.00 1.31 -15.16
CA ARG A 45 -14.01 2.62 -14.51
C ARG A 45 -12.82 2.79 -13.56
N ARG A 46 -12.52 1.80 -12.70
CA ARG A 46 -11.35 1.85 -11.82
C ARG A 46 -10.03 2.03 -12.58
N ARG A 47 -9.86 1.32 -13.71
CA ARG A 47 -8.68 1.47 -14.57
C ARG A 47 -8.56 2.89 -15.14
N ARG A 48 -9.67 3.51 -15.55
CA ARG A 48 -9.67 4.90 -16.04
C ARG A 48 -9.32 5.90 -14.93
N GLU A 49 -9.93 5.76 -13.76
CA GLU A 49 -9.63 6.61 -12.60
C GLU A 49 -8.15 6.48 -12.17
N ALA A 50 -7.62 5.26 -12.09
CA ALA A 50 -6.22 5.01 -11.79
C ALA A 50 -5.28 5.60 -12.85
N ALA A 51 -5.61 5.46 -14.14
CA ALA A 51 -4.82 6.04 -15.23
C ALA A 51 -4.81 7.58 -15.16
N ALA A 52 -5.93 8.20 -14.78
CA ALA A 52 -6.00 9.65 -14.60
C ALA A 52 -5.09 10.11 -13.45
N LEU A 53 -5.17 9.46 -12.28
CA LEU A 53 -4.34 9.76 -11.12
C LEU A 53 -2.84 9.56 -11.42
N LEU A 54 -2.48 8.46 -12.10
CA LEU A 54 -1.11 8.19 -12.49
C LEU A 54 -0.60 9.21 -13.52
N GLY A 55 -1.46 9.59 -14.46
CA GLY A 55 -1.15 10.64 -15.43
C GLY A 55 -0.87 11.98 -14.75
N GLU A 56 -1.63 12.32 -13.72
CA GLU A 56 -1.42 13.53 -12.93
C GLU A 56 -0.10 13.47 -12.16
N PHE A 57 0.13 12.40 -11.39
CA PHE A 57 1.38 12.21 -10.66
C PHE A 57 2.62 12.31 -11.55
N ARG A 58 2.56 11.79 -12.79
CA ARG A 58 3.66 11.88 -13.77
C ARG A 58 3.92 13.30 -14.29
N ARG A 59 2.93 14.17 -14.26
CA ARG A 59 3.04 15.57 -14.73
C ARG A 59 3.33 16.54 -13.59
N THR A 60 3.02 16.16 -12.35
CA THR A 60 3.33 16.96 -11.17
C THR A 60 4.82 16.84 -10.82
N ALA A 61 5.51 17.97 -10.71
CA ALA A 61 6.88 17.98 -10.19
C ALA A 61 6.86 17.60 -8.70
N VAL A 62 7.65 16.60 -8.31
CA VAL A 62 7.80 16.16 -6.92
C VAL A 62 9.21 16.49 -6.45
N LEU A 63 9.32 17.09 -5.27
CA LEU A 63 10.61 17.34 -4.64
C LEU A 63 11.23 16.00 -4.21
N LEU A 64 12.43 15.73 -4.72
CA LEU A 64 13.21 14.56 -4.35
C LEU A 64 14.43 15.00 -3.55
N PRO A 65 14.71 14.36 -2.40
CA PRO A 65 15.95 14.60 -1.70
C PRO A 65 17.11 14.13 -2.57
N LEU A 66 18.16 14.95 -2.64
CA LEU A 66 19.37 14.68 -3.42
C LEU A 66 20.53 14.35 -2.48
N SER A 67 21.50 13.61 -3.00
CA SER A 67 22.84 13.47 -2.41
C SER A 67 23.67 14.74 -2.65
N GLU A 68 24.82 14.82 -1.99
CA GLU A 68 25.79 15.92 -2.17
C GLU A 68 26.19 16.13 -3.64
N ASP A 69 26.27 15.05 -4.42
CA ASP A 69 26.61 15.09 -5.85
C ASP A 69 25.40 15.49 -6.73
N GLY A 70 24.28 15.90 -6.13
CA GLY A 70 23.06 16.30 -6.84
C GLY A 70 22.26 15.14 -7.43
N ALA A 71 22.66 13.88 -7.21
CA ALA A 71 21.92 12.71 -7.66
C ALA A 71 20.73 12.41 -6.71
N PRO A 72 19.53 12.07 -7.21
CA PRO A 72 18.40 11.70 -6.36
C PRO A 72 18.73 10.56 -5.40
N LEU A 73 18.30 10.69 -4.15
CA LEU A 73 18.40 9.60 -3.18
C LEU A 73 17.41 8.50 -3.57
N ILE A 74 17.90 7.54 -4.35
CA ILE A 74 17.16 6.33 -4.69
C ILE A 74 17.37 5.33 -3.56
N ALA A 75 16.28 4.91 -2.93
CA ALA A 75 16.33 3.72 -2.10
C ALA A 75 16.72 2.56 -3.01
N GLY A 76 17.88 1.93 -2.77
CA GLY A 76 18.18 0.63 -3.36
C GLY A 76 17.05 -0.34 -3.05
N SER A 77 17.00 -1.49 -3.74
CA SER A 77 15.97 -2.52 -3.57
C SER A 77 15.77 -3.08 -2.14
N GLY A 78 16.47 -2.53 -1.13
CA GLY A 78 16.32 -2.77 0.30
C GLY A 78 15.79 -1.60 1.15
N GLY A 79 15.37 -0.46 0.58
CA GLY A 79 14.55 0.53 1.29
C GLY A 79 15.24 1.47 2.28
N GLU A 80 16.57 1.48 2.40
CA GLU A 80 17.25 2.45 3.28
C GLU A 80 17.67 3.70 2.50
N VAL A 81 16.94 4.80 2.70
CA VAL A 81 17.42 6.15 2.38
C VAL A 81 18.34 6.57 3.52
N LYS A 82 19.65 6.45 3.32
CA LYS A 82 20.62 6.90 4.32
C LYS A 82 20.70 8.43 4.27
N LEU A 83 19.96 9.08 5.17
CA LEU A 83 20.11 10.51 5.41
C LEU A 83 21.52 10.74 5.98
N CYS A 84 22.36 11.47 5.24
CA CYS A 84 23.64 11.92 5.78
C CYS A 84 23.38 12.80 7.02
N PRO A 85 23.97 12.50 8.18
CA PRO A 85 23.87 13.40 9.33
C PRO A 85 24.60 14.70 8.99
N THR A 86 23.90 15.82 9.13
CA THR A 86 24.47 17.17 9.05
C THR A 86 25.49 17.33 10.18
N SER A 87 26.77 17.52 9.83
CA SER A 87 27.83 17.88 10.76
C SER A 87 27.93 19.38 10.96
#